data_AF-A0A1Z5IDK7-F1
#
_entry.id   AF-A0A1Z5IDK7-F1
#
_cell.length_a   1.000
_cell.length_b   1.000
_cell.length_c   1.000
_cell.angle_alpha   90.00
_cell.angle_beta   90.00
_cell.angle_gamma   90.00
#
_symmetry.space_group_name_H-M   'P 1'
#
loop_
_entity.id
_entity.type
_entity.pdbx_description
1 polymer ?
#
loop_
_entity_poly.entity_id
_entity_poly.type
_entity_poly.pdbx_seq_one_letter_code
_entity_poly.pdbx_strand_id
1 'polypeptide(L)'
;MAFQTHYNFGGAKTHNGGSKSAAKKVLKQYWQYIQGQGAQLSDPVMMSQVKEMQHNLLAYGTRMVNSYWVSGGTYGAELTQYVNDCCAYLDQLQTADEDTVLTGDRQTFMIQYEHQVNQLIRHYETIITKG
;
A
#
# COMPACT_ATOMS: atom_id res chain seq x y z
N MET A 1 -33.66 -36.31 -19.18
CA MET A 1 -32.59 -35.40 -18.75
C MET A 1 -32.62 -34.17 -19.64
N ALA A 2 -32.91 -33.01 -19.07
CA ALA A 2 -32.66 -31.71 -19.67
C ALA A 2 -32.73 -30.67 -18.54
N PHE A 3 -31.60 -30.39 -17.90
CA PHE A 3 -31.46 -29.20 -17.07
C PHE A 3 -31.06 -28.05 -18.01
N GLN A 4 -32.06 -27.30 -18.46
CA GLN A 4 -31.82 -25.96 -19.00
C GLN A 4 -31.57 -25.03 -17.83
N THR A 5 -30.31 -24.91 -17.43
CA THR A 5 -29.89 -23.83 -16.53
C THR A 5 -29.75 -22.57 -17.39
N HIS A 6 -30.83 -21.79 -17.48
CA HIS A 6 -30.78 -20.42 -17.97
C HIS A 6 -29.89 -19.61 -17.00
N TYR A 7 -28.61 -19.44 -17.33
CA TYR A 7 -27.79 -18.42 -16.68
C TYR A 7 -28.28 -17.05 -17.15
N ASN A 8 -29.13 -16.46 -16.33
CA ASN A 8 -29.55 -15.08 -16.45
C ASN A 8 -28.33 -14.18 -16.16
N PHE A 9 -27.62 -13.74 -17.20
CA PHE A 9 -26.68 -12.61 -17.11
C PHE A 9 -27.44 -11.27 -17.03
N GLY A 10 -28.49 -11.23 -16.21
CA GLY A 10 -29.32 -10.07 -15.93
C GLY A 10 -29.02 -9.57 -14.53
N GLY A 11 -28.09 -8.61 -14.42
CA GLY A 11 -27.85 -7.91 -13.17
C GLY A 11 -26.42 -7.40 -13.03
N ALA A 12 -26.00 -6.50 -13.91
CA ALA A 12 -24.92 -5.59 -13.60
C ALA A 12 -25.31 -4.76 -12.36
N LYS A 13 -25.02 -5.30 -11.18
CA LYS A 13 -24.66 -4.52 -9.99
C LYS A 13 -23.20 -4.85 -9.72
N THR A 14 -22.34 -4.36 -10.61
CA THR A 14 -20.94 -4.09 -10.26
C THR A 14 -20.98 -3.20 -9.01
N HIS A 15 -20.75 -3.78 -7.83
CA HIS A 15 -20.37 -2.98 -6.67
C HIS A 15 -19.17 -2.14 -7.13
N ASN A 16 -19.31 -0.81 -7.09
CA ASN A 16 -18.33 0.16 -7.60
C ASN A 16 -16.93 -0.04 -6.97
N GLY A 17 -16.17 -1.02 -7.47
CA GLY A 17 -14.73 -1.14 -7.24
C GLY A 17 -13.98 0.05 -7.82
N GLY A 18 -14.56 0.74 -8.80
CA GLY A 18 -14.08 1.99 -9.39
C GLY A 18 -14.28 3.28 -8.58
N SER A 19 -14.83 3.20 -7.36
CA SER A 19 -15.21 4.41 -6.61
C SER A 19 -14.06 5.04 -5.82
N LYS A 20 -14.17 6.35 -5.59
CA LYS A 20 -13.34 7.10 -4.61
C LYS A 20 -13.25 6.39 -3.25
N SER A 21 -14.36 5.83 -2.78
CA SER A 21 -14.44 5.09 -1.53
C SER A 21 -13.59 3.81 -1.54
N ALA A 22 -13.56 3.09 -2.66
CA ALA A 22 -12.72 1.92 -2.82
C ALA A 22 -11.23 2.30 -2.85
N ALA A 23 -10.86 3.39 -3.55
CA ALA A 23 -9.49 3.90 -3.54
C ALA A 23 -9.02 4.33 -2.13
N LYS A 24 -9.86 5.03 -1.36
CA LYS A 24 -9.57 5.37 0.04
C LYS A 24 -9.41 4.13 0.93
N LYS A 25 -10.19 3.08 0.67
CA LYS A 25 -10.03 1.80 1.36
C LYS A 25 -8.67 1.16 1.05
N VAL A 26 -8.22 1.23 -0.20
CA VAL A 26 -6.90 0.76 -0.61
C VAL A 26 -5.78 1.51 0.12
N LEU A 27 -5.85 2.85 0.21
CA LEU A 27 -4.89 3.66 0.99
C LEU A 27 -4.84 3.19 2.46
N LYS A 28 -6.00 3.04 3.10
CA LYS A 28 -6.09 2.61 4.50
C LYS A 28 -5.56 1.19 4.72
N GLN A 29 -5.84 0.27 3.81
CA GLN A 29 -5.35 -1.11 3.88
C GLN A 29 -3.83 -1.17 3.74
N TYR A 30 -3.26 -0.38 2.84
CA TYR A 30 -1.80 -0.27 2.71
C TYR A 30 -1.15 0.30 3.96
N TRP A 31 -1.75 1.34 4.53
CA TRP A 31 -1.29 1.93 5.78
C TRP A 31 -1.24 0.90 6.92
N GLN A 32 -2.30 0.12 7.10
CA GLN A 32 -2.33 -0.95 8.12
C GLN A 32 -1.25 -2.00 7.88
N TYR A 33 -0.96 -2.31 6.61
CA TYR A 33 0.11 -3.24 6.25
C TYR A 33 1.50 -2.68 6.61
N ILE A 34 1.75 -1.38 6.36
CA ILE A 34 2.96 -0.68 6.79
C ILE A 34 3.17 -0.80 8.29
N GLN A 35 2.14 -0.51 9.09
CA GLN A 35 2.22 -0.61 10.55
C GLN A 35 2.50 -2.06 11.00
N GLY A 36 1.90 -3.04 10.32
CA GLY A 36 2.14 -4.46 10.57
C GLY A 36 3.58 -4.89 10.26
N GLN A 37 4.16 -4.42 9.16
CA GLN A 37 5.57 -4.67 8.82
C GLN A 37 6.50 -3.99 9.83
N GLY A 38 6.22 -2.74 10.22
CA GLY A 38 6.99 -2.02 11.22
C GLY A 38 7.02 -2.70 12.60
N ALA A 39 5.92 -3.33 12.99
CA ALA A 39 5.84 -4.08 14.24
C ALA A 39 6.74 -5.34 14.26
N GLN A 40 7.16 -5.85 13.09
CA GLN A 40 8.02 -7.03 12.95
C GLN A 40 9.52 -6.70 12.96
N LEU A 41 9.89 -5.42 12.87
CA LEU A 41 11.28 -4.98 12.91
C LEU A 41 11.92 -5.29 14.27
N SER A 42 13.23 -5.57 14.28
CA SER A 42 13.98 -5.68 15.53
C SER A 42 14.25 -4.32 16.15
N ASP A 43 14.75 -4.33 17.38
CA ASP A 43 15.20 -3.14 18.09
C ASP A 43 16.65 -3.36 18.60
N PRO A 44 17.66 -2.70 18.02
CA PRO A 44 17.58 -1.69 16.95
C PRO A 44 17.24 -2.30 15.57
N VAL A 45 16.81 -1.45 14.64
CA VAL A 45 16.39 -1.86 13.28
C VAL A 45 17.62 -2.12 12.41
N MET A 46 17.63 -3.27 11.74
CA MET A 46 18.69 -3.63 10.78
C MET A 46 18.36 -3.10 9.37
N MET A 47 19.37 -2.69 8.61
CA MET A 47 19.19 -2.27 7.22
C MET A 47 18.61 -3.40 6.35
N SER A 48 19.04 -4.65 6.56
CA SER A 48 18.46 -5.84 5.90
C SER A 48 16.94 -5.95 6.08
N GLN A 49 16.43 -5.63 7.26
CA GLN A 49 14.98 -5.63 7.54
C GLN A 49 14.26 -4.47 6.86
N VAL A 50 14.92 -3.32 6.69
CA VAL A 50 14.35 -2.17 5.96
C VAL A 50 14.24 -2.49 4.48
N LYS A 51 15.25 -3.18 3.90
CA LYS A 51 15.19 -3.71 2.53
C LYS A 51 14.07 -4.73 2.37
N GLU A 52 13.97 -5.68 3.30
CA GLU A 52 12.90 -6.69 3.29
C GLU A 52 11.51 -6.04 3.41
N MET A 53 11.36 -5.09 4.33
CA MET A 53 10.14 -4.30 4.49
C MET A 53 9.79 -3.59 3.19
N GLN A 54 10.73 -2.87 2.57
CA GLN A 54 10.51 -2.20 1.28
C GLN A 54 10.02 -3.17 0.20
N HIS A 55 10.67 -4.34 0.08
CA HIS A 55 10.30 -5.35 -0.90
C HIS A 55 8.88 -5.86 -0.67
N ASN A 56 8.55 -6.17 0.58
CA ASN A 56 7.23 -6.65 1.00
C ASN A 56 6.15 -5.60 0.75
N LEU A 57 6.43 -4.34 1.07
CA LEU A 57 5.54 -3.20 0.82
C LEU A 57 5.26 -3.04 -0.67
N LEU A 58 6.30 -3.01 -1.51
CA LEU A 58 6.14 -2.87 -2.97
C LEU A 58 5.35 -4.04 -3.56
N ALA A 59 5.66 -5.28 -3.17
CA ALA A 59 4.96 -6.47 -3.65
C ALA A 59 3.48 -6.48 -3.22
N TYR A 60 3.18 -6.17 -1.96
CA TYR A 60 1.81 -6.07 -1.47
C TYR A 60 1.04 -4.93 -2.14
N GLY A 61 1.63 -3.74 -2.21
CA GLY A 61 1.05 -2.57 -2.84
C GLY A 61 0.71 -2.81 -4.30
N THR A 62 1.63 -3.40 -5.07
CA THR A 62 1.42 -3.75 -6.48
C THR A 62 0.23 -4.71 -6.66
N ARG A 63 0.16 -5.77 -5.84
CA ARG A 63 -0.97 -6.74 -5.89
C ARG A 63 -2.29 -6.07 -5.56
N MET A 64 -2.30 -5.23 -4.54
CA MET A 64 -3.49 -4.52 -4.07
C MET A 64 -4.00 -3.52 -5.12
N VAL A 65 -3.10 -2.74 -5.75
CA VAL A 65 -3.45 -1.81 -6.83
C VAL A 65 -3.94 -2.56 -8.08
N ASN A 66 -3.29 -3.66 -8.44
CA ASN A 66 -3.75 -4.50 -9.55
C ASN A 66 -5.16 -5.05 -9.30
N SER A 67 -5.44 -5.52 -8.08
CA SER A 67 -6.78 -5.99 -7.71
C SER A 67 -7.82 -4.86 -7.81
N TYR A 68 -7.46 -3.65 -7.41
CA TYR A 68 -8.32 -2.47 -7.55
C TYR A 68 -8.59 -2.14 -9.02
N TRP A 69 -7.54 -2.15 -9.86
CA TRP A 69 -7.64 -1.86 -11.28
C TRP A 69 -8.49 -2.88 -12.05
N VAL A 70 -8.26 -4.19 -11.82
CA VAL A 70 -9.06 -5.28 -12.41
C VAL A 70 -10.53 -5.21 -11.99
N SER A 71 -10.83 -4.62 -10.83
CA SER A 71 -12.20 -4.38 -10.37
C SER A 71 -12.87 -3.13 -10.98
N GLY A 72 -12.25 -2.51 -12.00
CA GLY A 72 -12.74 -1.28 -12.64
C GLY A 72 -12.29 0.02 -11.96
N GLY A 73 -11.20 -0.04 -11.18
CA GLY A 73 -10.57 1.09 -10.49
C GLY A 73 -10.12 2.22 -11.42
N THR A 74 -10.61 3.45 -11.24
CA THR A 74 -10.15 4.61 -12.04
C THR A 74 -8.89 5.28 -11.50
N TYR A 75 -8.70 5.29 -10.17
CA TYR A 75 -7.54 5.88 -9.47
C TYR A 75 -6.30 4.97 -9.38
N GLY A 76 -6.12 4.05 -10.33
CA GLY A 76 -5.03 3.07 -10.28
C GLY A 76 -3.64 3.71 -10.34
N ALA A 77 -3.49 4.79 -11.11
CA ALA A 77 -2.24 5.52 -11.25
C ALA A 77 -1.84 6.22 -9.95
N GLU A 78 -2.78 6.91 -9.30
CA GLU A 78 -2.58 7.60 -8.03
C GLU A 78 -2.21 6.63 -6.91
N LEU A 79 -2.89 5.47 -6.86
CA LEU A 79 -2.57 4.43 -5.88
C LEU A 79 -1.20 3.79 -6.14
N THR A 80 -0.81 3.64 -7.41
CA THR A 80 0.53 3.16 -7.78
C THR A 80 1.59 4.16 -7.32
N GLN A 81 1.37 5.45 -7.57
CA GLN A 81 2.31 6.49 -7.16
C GLN A 81 2.40 6.58 -5.63
N TYR A 82 1.28 6.45 -4.91
CA TYR A 82 1.28 6.38 -3.45
C TYR A 82 2.15 5.23 -2.91
N VAL A 83 2.03 4.02 -3.49
CA VAL A 83 2.87 2.88 -3.12
C VAL A 83 4.35 3.17 -3.37
N ASN A 84 4.66 3.73 -4.55
CA ASN A 84 6.04 4.07 -4.92
C ASN A 84 6.63 5.14 -3.99
N ASP A 85 5.89 6.20 -3.67
CA ASP A 85 6.34 7.27 -2.79
C ASP A 85 6.59 6.76 -1.36
N CYS A 86 5.76 5.83 -0.86
CA CYS A 86 6.00 5.18 0.43
C CYS A 86 7.29 4.35 0.43
N CYS A 87 7.64 3.71 -0.69
CA CYS A 87 8.85 2.91 -0.81
C CYS A 87 10.09 3.78 -1.05
N ALA A 88 9.96 4.89 -1.78
CA ALA A 88 11.05 5.81 -2.09
C ALA A 88 11.70 6.39 -0.82
N TYR A 89 10.92 6.63 0.24
CA TYR A 89 11.49 7.03 1.53
C TYR A 89 12.38 5.94 2.14
N LEU A 90 12.00 4.67 2.04
CA LEU A 90 12.84 3.56 2.50
C LEU A 90 14.08 3.40 1.62
N ASP A 91 13.96 3.63 0.30
CA ASP A 91 15.10 3.59 -0.62
C ASP A 91 16.14 4.67 -0.31
N GLN A 92 15.71 5.86 0.15
CA GLN A 92 16.63 6.91 0.62
C GLN A 92 17.46 6.48 1.85
N LEU A 93 16.94 5.57 2.67
CA LEU A 93 17.65 5.05 3.84
C LEU A 93 18.67 3.97 3.45
N GLN A 94 18.50 3.30 2.30
CA GLN A 94 19.35 2.20 1.81
C GLN A 94 20.71 2.67 1.24
N THR A 95 21.30 3.72 1.81
CA THR A 95 22.65 4.18 1.45
C THR A 95 23.76 3.40 2.17
N ALA A 96 23.39 2.52 3.11
CA ALA A 96 24.30 1.74 3.94
C ALA A 96 24.26 0.24 3.62
N ASP A 97 25.31 -0.49 4.02
CA ASP A 97 25.39 -1.95 3.88
C ASP A 97 24.30 -2.66 4.70
N GLU A 98 23.94 -3.89 4.30
CA GLU A 98 22.83 -4.66 4.90
C GLU A 98 23.01 -4.98 6.38
N ASP A 99 24.27 -5.09 6.82
CA ASP A 99 24.66 -5.32 8.20
C ASP A 99 24.65 -4.03 9.05
N THR A 100 24.33 -2.89 8.44
CA THR A 100 24.29 -1.62 9.17
C THR A 100 23.05 -1.56 10.05
N VAL A 101 23.28 -1.32 11.34
CA VAL A 101 22.22 -0.94 12.27
C VAL A 101 21.82 0.50 11.96
N LEU A 102 20.54 0.74 11.68
CA LEU A 102 20.05 2.10 11.58
C LEU A 102 20.13 2.77 12.95
N THR A 103 20.69 3.98 13.01
CA THR A 103 20.84 4.71 14.27
C THR A 103 19.47 5.06 14.84
N GLY A 104 19.15 4.54 16.02
CA GLY A 104 17.90 4.80 16.74
C GLY A 104 17.22 3.50 17.18
N ASP A 105 16.25 3.63 18.10
CA ASP A 105 15.36 2.53 18.43
C ASP A 105 14.29 2.35 17.35
N ARG A 106 13.67 1.16 17.31
CA ARG A 106 12.58 0.85 16.38
C ARG A 106 11.44 1.87 16.43
N GLN A 107 11.13 2.36 17.63
CA GLN A 107 10.05 3.32 17.83
C GLN A 107 10.33 4.64 17.11
N THR A 108 11.56 5.15 17.21
CA THR A 108 11.99 6.39 16.57
C THR A 108 11.96 6.25 15.06
N PHE A 109 12.47 5.12 14.53
CA PHE A 109 12.39 4.81 13.10
C PHE A 109 10.93 4.82 12.62
N MET A 110 10.05 4.10 13.32
CA MET A 110 8.65 4.01 12.93
C MET A 110 7.95 5.37 13.02
N ILE A 111 8.17 6.17 14.05
CA ILE A 111 7.57 7.51 14.16
C ILE A 111 7.94 8.38 12.95
N GLN A 112 9.21 8.37 12.53
CA GLN A 112 9.67 9.13 11.38
C GLN A 112 9.03 8.65 10.09
N TYR A 113 9.01 7.33 9.87
CA TYR A 113 8.42 6.76 8.67
C TYR A 113 6.90 6.98 8.60
N GLU A 114 6.20 6.72 9.71
CA GLU A 114 4.76 6.94 9.85
C GLU A 114 4.39 8.40 9.61
N HIS A 115 5.22 9.36 10.05
CA HIS A 115 4.99 10.76 9.78
C HIS A 115 4.97 11.07 8.27
N GLN A 116 5.94 10.54 7.53
CA GLN A 116 6.01 10.71 6.07
C GLN A 116 4.81 10.07 5.37
N VAL A 117 4.49 8.82 5.73
CA VAL A 117 3.37 8.09 5.13
C VAL A 117 2.03 8.79 5.42
N ASN A 118 1.85 9.36 6.62
CA ASN A 118 0.64 10.12 6.95
C ASN A 118 0.48 11.38 6.08
N GLN A 119 1.57 12.06 5.74
CA GLN A 119 1.53 13.19 4.80
C GLN A 119 1.10 12.72 3.40
N LEU A 120 1.65 11.59 2.94
CA LEU A 120 1.29 10.99 1.65
C LEU A 120 -0.19 10.58 1.64
N ILE A 121 -0.72 9.94 2.69
CA ILE A 121 -2.13 9.57 2.78
C ILE A 121 -3.02 10.80 2.59
N ARG A 122 -2.77 11.89 3.32
CA ARG A 122 -3.55 13.14 3.19
C ARG A 122 -3.48 13.73 1.78
N HIS A 123 -2.31 13.68 1.17
CA HIS A 123 -2.08 14.15 -0.20
C HIS A 123 -2.92 13.34 -1.21
N TYR A 124 -2.80 12.02 -1.20
CA TYR A 124 -3.52 11.14 -2.13
C TYR A 124 -5.01 11.08 -1.86
N GLU A 125 -5.45 11.17 -0.60
CA GLU A 125 -6.88 11.34 -0.28
C GLU A 125 -7.44 12.62 -0.89
N THR A 126 -6.66 13.71 -0.92
CA THR A 126 -7.06 14.98 -1.54
C THR A 126 -7.17 14.84 -3.05
N ILE A 127 -6.18 14.21 -3.71
CA ILE A 127 -6.19 13.96 -5.16
C ILE A 127 -7.42 13.12 -5.54
N ILE A 128 -7.65 11.99 -4.87
CA ILE A 128 -8.78 11.09 -5.12
C ILE A 128 -10.12 11.79 -4.86
N THR A 129 -10.18 12.70 -3.87
CA THR A 129 -11.43 13.41 -3.57
C THR A 129 -11.75 14.46 -4.64
N LYS A 130 -10.74 15.14 -5.19
CA LYS A 130 -10.90 16.22 -6.17
C LYS A 130 -11.02 15.76 -7.63
N GLY A 131 -10.32 14.68 -8.01
CA GLY A 131 -10.45 14.04 -9.33
C GLY A 131 -11.74 13.24 -9.44
#